data_AF-A0A6S7ID67-F1
#
_entry.id   AF-A0A6S7ID67-F1
#
_cell.length_a   1.000
_cell.length_b   1.000
_cell.length_c   1.000
_cell.angle_alpha   90.00
_cell.angle_beta   90.00
_cell.angle_gamma   90.00
#
_symmetry.space_group_name_H-M   'P 1'
#
loop_
_entity.id
_entity.type
_entity.pdbx_description
1 polymer ?
#
loop_
_entity_poly.entity_id
_entity_poly.type
_entity_poly.pdbx_seq_one_letter_code
_entity_poly.pdbx_strand_id
1 'polypeptide(L)'
;ILNQLEKIQLHQVTPTYTQNLPIILPKNTRAILISVYCNFWNSKGHAYLNYITYQKGNDNAAAKAEGYNTHFNVYANTFLYEQMIPWNTTLSNELIFRVTRSYLSGGINNWYRVRLVGYITSQ
;
A
#
# COMPACT_ATOMS: atom_id res chain seq x y z
N ILE A 1 -9.86 0.03 -10.08
CA ILE A 1 -9.53 -0.77 -8.88
C ILE A 1 -8.05 -1.14 -8.97
N LEU A 2 -7.31 -1.17 -7.86
CA LEU A 2 -5.89 -1.58 -7.85
C LEU A 2 -5.83 -3.12 -7.73
N ASN A 3 -6.08 -3.82 -8.82
CA ASN A 3 -6.51 -5.22 -8.80
C ASN A 3 -5.52 -6.18 -8.12
N GLN A 4 -4.19 -6.00 -8.27
CA GLN A 4 -3.22 -6.88 -7.60
C GLN A 4 -3.07 -6.57 -6.09
N LEU A 5 -3.71 -5.52 -5.59
CA LEU A 5 -3.63 -5.07 -4.20
C LEU A 5 -4.95 -5.22 -3.44
N GLU A 6 -5.97 -5.88 -4.01
CA GLU A 6 -7.28 -6.04 -3.36
C GLU A 6 -7.28 -7.04 -2.19
N LYS A 7 -6.35 -8.00 -2.18
CA LYS A 7 -6.11 -8.93 -1.06
C LYS A 7 -4.68 -9.46 -1.08
N ILE A 8 -3.87 -8.99 -0.13
CA ILE A 8 -2.46 -9.34 0.02
C ILE A 8 -2.32 -10.25 1.24
N GLN A 9 -1.79 -11.44 1.04
CA GLN A 9 -1.46 -12.41 2.09
C GLN A 9 -0.09 -12.99 1.79
N LEU A 10 0.91 -12.56 2.56
CA LEU A 10 2.31 -12.86 2.28
C LEU A 10 3.00 -13.41 3.52
N HIS A 11 3.83 -14.42 3.33
CA HIS A 11 4.65 -15.02 4.38
C HIS A 11 6.08 -15.11 3.86
N GLN A 12 7.01 -14.36 4.47
CA GLN A 12 8.44 -14.40 4.15
C GLN A 12 8.79 -14.13 2.67
N VAL A 13 7.96 -13.34 1.98
CA VAL A 13 8.20 -12.93 0.58
C VAL A 13 8.10 -11.41 0.43
N THR A 14 8.86 -10.84 -0.50
CA THR A 14 8.95 -9.38 -0.70
C THR A 14 8.64 -9.01 -2.15
N PRO A 15 7.41 -9.25 -2.63
CA PRO A 15 7.04 -8.94 -4.00
C PRO A 15 7.00 -7.42 -4.24
N THR A 16 7.18 -7.05 -5.51
CA THR A 16 6.89 -5.71 -6.01
C THR A 16 5.69 -5.78 -6.92
N TYR A 17 4.66 -4.99 -6.64
CA TYR A 17 3.49 -4.85 -7.48
C TYR A 17 3.58 -3.56 -8.27
N THR A 18 3.27 -3.63 -9.56
CA THR A 18 3.15 -2.48 -10.44
C THR A 18 1.69 -2.36 -10.87
N GLN A 19 1.06 -1.25 -10.52
CA GLN A 19 -0.37 -1.01 -10.74
C GLN A 19 -0.58 0.25 -11.55
N ASN A 20 -1.22 0.13 -12.71
CA ASN A 20 -1.79 1.30 -13.37
C ASN A 20 -2.90 1.90 -12.49
N LEU A 21 -2.90 3.22 -12.32
CA LEU A 21 -4.03 3.87 -11.68
C LEU A 21 -5.28 3.69 -12.56
N PRO A 22 -6.45 3.38 -11.97
CA PRO A 22 -7.67 3.12 -12.73
C PRO A 22 -8.36 4.39 -13.24
N ILE A 23 -7.71 5.55 -13.09
CA ILE A 23 -8.23 6.87 -13.47
C ILE A 23 -7.14 7.65 -14.19
N ILE A 24 -7.55 8.55 -15.07
CA ILE A 24 -6.68 9.58 -15.63
C ILE A 24 -6.68 10.76 -14.65
N LEU A 25 -5.50 11.12 -14.15
CA LEU A 25 -5.36 12.22 -13.20
C LEU A 25 -5.30 13.57 -13.90
N PRO A 26 -5.90 14.64 -13.34
CA PRO A 26 -5.73 16.01 -13.84
C PRO A 26 -4.26 16.42 -13.92
N LYS A 27 -3.88 17.23 -14.92
CA LYS A 27 -2.48 17.68 -15.15
C LYS A 27 -1.85 18.44 -13.96
N ASN A 28 -2.67 19.05 -13.11
CA ASN A 28 -2.24 19.77 -11.91
C ASN A 28 -2.22 18.90 -10.65
N THR A 29 -2.35 17.57 -10.78
CA THR A 29 -2.22 16.65 -9.64
C THR A 29 -0.82 16.70 -9.05
N ARG A 30 -0.74 16.79 -7.72
CA ARG A 30 0.52 16.85 -6.95
C ARG A 30 0.73 15.64 -6.07
N ALA A 31 -0.33 14.92 -5.72
CA ALA A 31 -0.24 13.69 -4.97
C ALA A 31 -1.46 12.80 -5.22
N ILE A 32 -1.29 11.50 -4.98
CA ILE A 32 -2.40 10.57 -4.79
C ILE A 32 -2.54 10.19 -3.32
N LEU A 33 -3.73 9.76 -2.93
CA LEU A 33 -4.01 9.22 -1.61
C LEU A 33 -4.32 7.73 -1.75
N ILE A 34 -3.61 6.90 -1.01
CA ILE A 34 -3.93 5.49 -0.87
C ILE A 34 -4.39 5.17 0.55
N SER A 35 -5.30 4.22 0.67
CA SER A 35 -5.66 3.61 1.94
C SER A 35 -5.12 2.19 2.00
N VAL A 36 -4.46 1.82 3.08
CA VAL A 36 -4.04 0.45 3.41
C VAL A 36 -4.91 -0.05 4.55
N TYR A 37 -5.83 -0.93 4.21
CA TYR A 37 -6.69 -1.63 5.16
C TYR A 37 -6.03 -2.93 5.59
N CYS A 38 -6.09 -3.22 6.89
CA CYS A 38 -5.55 -4.44 7.49
C CYS A 38 -6.68 -5.17 8.20
N ASN A 39 -6.89 -6.43 7.86
CA ASN A 39 -7.75 -7.34 8.60
C ASN A 39 -6.86 -8.26 9.43
N PHE A 40 -6.94 -8.20 10.75
CA PHE A 40 -6.20 -9.09 11.64
C PHE A 40 -7.12 -9.99 12.41
N TRP A 41 -6.74 -11.26 12.42
CA TRP A 41 -7.36 -12.26 13.26
C TRP A 41 -6.33 -13.34 13.55
N ASN A 42 -5.50 -13.08 14.55
CA ASN A 42 -4.51 -14.01 15.08
C ASN A 42 -4.49 -13.95 16.62
N SER A 43 -4.85 -15.05 17.29
CA SER A 43 -4.82 -15.13 18.76
C SER A 43 -3.49 -15.64 19.32
N LYS A 44 -2.63 -16.23 18.47
CA LYS A 44 -1.29 -16.74 18.79
C LYS A 44 -0.38 -16.65 17.56
N GLY A 45 0.02 -15.45 17.19
CA GLY A 45 0.81 -15.22 16.00
C GLY A 45 1.11 -13.76 15.74
N HIS A 46 1.71 -13.49 14.61
CA HIS A 46 2.08 -12.15 14.19
C HIS A 46 1.97 -12.00 12.69
N ALA A 47 1.65 -10.79 12.26
CA ALA A 47 1.53 -10.45 10.86
C ALA A 47 2.18 -9.09 10.60
N TYR A 48 3.05 -9.08 9.59
CA TYR A 48 3.85 -7.92 9.19
C TYR A 48 3.63 -7.62 7.72
N LEU A 49 3.48 -6.35 7.39
CA LEU A 49 3.60 -5.84 6.04
C LEU A 49 4.30 -4.49 6.09
N ASN A 50 5.59 -4.50 5.83
CA ASN A 50 6.35 -3.29 5.58
C ASN A 50 6.48 -3.08 4.07
N TYR A 51 6.34 -1.85 3.64
CA TYR A 51 6.33 -1.51 2.23
C TYR A 51 6.85 -0.11 1.97
N ILE A 52 7.24 0.11 0.73
CA ILE A 52 7.57 1.42 0.16
C ILE A 52 6.70 1.59 -1.07
N THR A 53 6.05 2.73 -1.19
CA THR A 53 5.14 3.05 -2.28
C THR A 53 5.54 4.36 -2.95
N TYR A 54 5.54 4.38 -4.28
CA TYR A 54 5.99 5.51 -5.09
C TYR A 54 5.46 5.40 -6.52
N GLN A 55 5.48 6.51 -7.26
CA GLN A 55 5.16 6.50 -8.68
C GLN A 55 6.35 5.92 -9.47
N LYS A 56 6.09 5.03 -10.44
CA LYS A 56 7.15 4.48 -11.28
C LYS A 56 7.86 5.59 -12.06
N GLY A 57 9.19 5.62 -11.92
CA GLY A 57 10.05 6.70 -12.44
C GLY A 57 10.21 7.90 -11.48
N ASN A 58 9.63 7.85 -10.27
CA ASN A 58 9.72 8.89 -9.24
C ASN A 58 10.09 8.27 -7.87
N ASP A 59 11.20 7.53 -7.81
CA ASP A 59 11.63 6.75 -6.63
C ASP A 59 12.66 7.47 -5.74
N ASN A 60 12.81 8.79 -5.93
CA ASN A 60 13.68 9.60 -5.08
C ASN A 60 13.15 9.64 -3.63
N ALA A 61 14.04 9.98 -2.69
CA ALA A 61 13.74 9.90 -1.26
C ALA A 61 12.56 10.78 -0.81
N ALA A 62 12.27 11.87 -1.52
CA ALA A 62 11.18 12.79 -1.21
C ALA A 62 9.84 12.40 -1.86
N ALA A 63 9.84 11.44 -2.79
CA ALA A 63 8.67 11.02 -3.57
C ALA A 63 8.14 9.62 -3.21
N LYS A 64 8.69 9.00 -2.16
CA LYS A 64 8.24 7.72 -1.63
C LYS A 64 7.55 7.87 -0.28
N ALA A 65 6.55 7.04 -0.04
CA ALA A 65 5.96 6.84 1.29
C ALA A 65 6.30 5.44 1.79
N GLU A 66 6.61 5.34 3.09
CA GLU A 66 6.95 4.06 3.73
C GLU A 66 5.86 3.72 4.75
N GLY A 67 5.49 2.44 4.81
CA GLY A 67 4.55 1.91 5.78
C GLY A 67 5.16 0.77 6.55
N TYR A 68 5.01 0.81 7.88
CA TYR A 68 5.48 -0.22 8.80
C TYR A 68 4.28 -0.76 9.56
N ASN A 69 3.77 -1.90 9.12
CA ASN A 69 2.60 -2.52 9.72
C ASN A 69 3.03 -3.80 10.42
N THR A 70 3.07 -3.78 11.75
CA THR A 70 3.58 -4.90 12.55
C THR A 70 2.64 -5.13 13.73
N HIS A 71 2.00 -6.31 13.75
CA HIS A 71 0.99 -6.65 14.76
C HIS A 71 1.25 -8.03 15.36
N PHE A 72 1.03 -8.14 16.67
CA PHE A 72 1.22 -9.36 17.46
C PHE A 72 -0.06 -9.67 18.24
N ASN A 73 -0.53 -10.93 18.16
CA ASN A 73 -1.64 -11.46 18.95
C ASN A 73 -2.92 -10.59 18.89
N VAL A 74 -3.26 -10.08 17.70
CA VAL A 74 -4.44 -9.24 17.50
C VAL A 74 -5.67 -10.12 17.30
N TYR A 75 -6.51 -10.19 18.33
CA TYR A 75 -7.81 -10.85 18.23
C TYR A 75 -8.79 -9.99 17.43
N ALA A 76 -9.15 -10.47 16.23
CA ALA A 76 -10.24 -9.96 15.38
C ALA A 76 -10.38 -8.42 15.37
N ASN A 77 -9.43 -7.73 14.76
CA ASN A 77 -9.44 -6.27 14.66
C ASN A 77 -9.03 -5.79 13.26
N THR A 78 -9.36 -4.55 12.95
CA THR A 78 -9.10 -3.94 11.65
C THR A 78 -8.45 -2.58 11.82
N PHE A 79 -7.44 -2.29 10.99
CA PHE A 79 -6.77 -0.99 10.98
C PHE A 79 -6.83 -0.38 9.59
N LEU A 80 -6.86 0.96 9.54
CA LEU A 80 -6.83 1.72 8.30
C LEU A 80 -5.74 2.77 8.40
N TYR A 81 -4.87 2.80 7.41
CA TYR A 81 -3.82 3.81 7.27
C TYR A 81 -3.99 4.50 5.94
N GLU A 82 -3.91 5.82 5.92
CA GLU A 82 -3.92 6.60 4.69
C GLU A 82 -2.57 7.25 4.48
N GLN A 83 -2.12 7.27 3.23
CA GLN A 83 -0.83 7.82 2.84
C GLN A 83 -0.97 8.67 1.61
N MET A 84 -0.28 9.80 1.65
CA MET A 84 -0.11 10.70 0.50
C MET A 84 1.19 10.37 -0.22
N ILE A 85 1.11 10.23 -1.54
CA ILE A 85 2.24 9.88 -2.39
C ILE A 85 2.39 11.00 -3.42
N PRO A 86 3.51 11.75 -3.42
CA PRO A 86 3.78 12.76 -4.44
C PRO A 86 3.65 12.18 -5.85
N TRP A 87 3.00 12.94 -6.73
CA TRP A 87 2.67 12.48 -8.07
C TRP A 87 3.05 13.52 -9.11
N ASN A 88 3.74 13.08 -10.15
CA ASN A 88 4.12 13.88 -11.30
C ASN A 88 3.41 13.35 -12.55
N THR A 89 2.48 14.13 -13.09
CA THR A 89 1.66 13.72 -14.25
C THR A 89 2.43 13.65 -15.57
N THR A 90 3.70 14.10 -15.62
CA THR A 90 4.57 13.91 -16.79
C THR A 90 5.21 12.53 -16.84
N LEU A 91 5.14 11.77 -15.74
CA LEU A 91 5.67 10.42 -15.61
C LEU A 91 4.57 9.37 -15.82
N SER A 92 4.96 8.09 -15.76
CA SER A 92 4.02 6.98 -15.93
C SER A 92 2.89 7.02 -14.88
N ASN A 93 1.68 6.63 -15.28
CA ASN A 93 0.51 6.57 -14.39
C ASN A 93 0.48 5.25 -13.58
N GLU A 94 1.65 4.80 -13.14
CA GLU A 94 1.86 3.51 -12.48
C GLU A 94 2.33 3.71 -11.03
N LEU A 95 1.59 3.12 -10.10
CA LEU A 95 1.96 2.97 -8.69
C LEU A 95 2.85 1.74 -8.52
N ILE A 96 3.98 1.91 -7.87
CA ILE A 96 4.81 0.82 -7.37
C ILE A 96 4.50 0.61 -5.89
N PHE A 97 4.10 -0.60 -5.52
CA PHE A 97 3.96 -1.04 -4.14
C PHE A 97 4.97 -2.15 -3.88
N ARG A 98 6.11 -1.79 -3.28
CA ARG A 98 7.22 -2.71 -3.00
C ARG A 98 7.16 -3.17 -1.55
N VAL A 99 6.92 -4.45 -1.34
CA VAL A 99 6.99 -5.05 0.00
C VAL A 99 8.46 -5.19 0.41
N THR A 100 8.83 -4.66 1.56
CA THR A 100 10.20 -4.73 2.12
C THR A 100 10.31 -5.80 3.20
N ARG A 101 9.21 -6.14 3.86
CA ARG A 101 9.13 -7.24 4.81
C ARG A 101 7.71 -7.76 4.87
N SER A 102 7.54 -9.08 4.85
CA SER A 102 6.25 -9.70 5.13
C SER A 102 6.39 -10.92 6.01
N TYR A 103 5.39 -11.13 6.85
CA TYR A 103 5.24 -12.34 7.64
C TYR A 103 3.78 -12.53 8.00
N LEU A 104 3.33 -13.77 8.10
CA LEU A 104 1.97 -14.08 8.48
C LEU A 104 1.93 -15.41 9.21
N SER A 105 1.61 -15.38 10.50
CA SER A 105 1.43 -16.56 11.36
C SER A 105 0.19 -16.42 12.22
N GLY A 106 -0.29 -17.55 12.78
CA GLY A 106 -1.49 -17.57 13.62
C GLY A 106 -2.81 -17.55 12.86
N GLY A 107 -2.82 -17.98 11.58
CA GLY A 107 -4.02 -18.20 10.78
C GLY A 107 -4.07 -17.42 9.45
N ILE A 108 -4.89 -17.89 8.51
CA ILE A 108 -5.05 -17.34 7.15
C ILE A 108 -6.04 -16.17 7.05
N ASN A 109 -6.57 -15.70 8.18
CA ASN A 109 -7.54 -14.61 8.20
C ASN A 109 -6.88 -13.23 8.18
N ASN A 110 -5.55 -13.17 8.32
CA ASN A 110 -4.80 -11.93 8.22
C ASN A 110 -4.60 -11.55 6.75
N TRP A 111 -5.01 -10.35 6.36
CA TRP A 111 -4.81 -9.87 4.99
C TRP A 111 -4.80 -8.35 4.93
N TYR A 112 -4.23 -7.83 3.85
CA TYR A 112 -4.12 -6.40 3.60
C TYR A 112 -4.79 -6.05 2.28
N ARG A 113 -5.29 -4.83 2.14
CA ARG A 113 -5.84 -4.29 0.90
C ARG A 113 -5.42 -2.85 0.71
N VAL A 114 -4.97 -2.51 -0.49
CA VAL A 114 -4.60 -1.15 -0.86
C VAL A 114 -5.60 -0.61 -1.88
N ARG A 115 -6.08 0.60 -1.66
CA ARG A 115 -6.98 1.30 -2.60
C ARG A 115 -6.51 2.71 -2.85
N LEU A 116 -6.68 3.17 -4.09
CA LEU A 116 -6.66 4.59 -4.41
C LEU A 116 -7.95 5.20 -3.86
N VAL A 117 -7.83 6.19 -2.98
CA VAL A 117 -8.98 6.85 -2.33
C VAL A 117 -9.14 8.31 -2.70
N GLY A 118 -8.12 8.92 -3.30
CA GLY A 118 -8.21 10.29 -3.77
C GLY A 118 -6.94 10.78 -4.43
N TYR A 119 -6.95 12.07 -4.79
CA TYR A 119 -5.80 12.80 -5.30
C TYR A 119 -5.90 14.26 -4.87
N ILE A 120 -4.75 14.95 -4.89
CA ILE A 120 -4.63 16.36 -4.53
C ILE A 120 -4.15 17.12 -5.75
N THR A 121 -4.81 18.23 -6.07
CA THR A 121 -4.42 19.15 -7.14
C THR A 121 -3.89 20.45 -6.57
N SER A 122 -2.94 21.09 -7.25
CA SER A 122 -2.66 22.51 -7.01
C SER A 122 -3.70 23.37 -7.73
N GLN A 123 -4.03 24.54 -7.15
CA GLN A 123 -4.79 25.57 -7.87
C GLN A 123 -4.01 26.08 -9.08
#